data_AF-A0A838RZV4-F1
#
_entry.id   AF-A0A838RZV4-F1
#
_cell.length_a   1.000
_cell.length_b   1.000
_cell.length_c   1.000
_cell.angle_alpha   90.00
_cell.angle_beta   90.00
_cell.angle_gamma   90.00
#
_symmetry.space_group_name_H-M   'P 1'
#
loop_
_entity.id
_entity.type
_entity.pdbx_description
1 polymer ?
#
loop_
_entity_poly.entity_id
_entity_poly.type
_entity_poly.pdbx_seq_one_letter_code
_entity_poly.pdbx_strand_id
1 'polypeptide(L)'
;AYPVASSAARQAVIDAVLSFQWPDASDEHAEERTMWEHFNWLDWLRSADSSCALLQVALTPIKSAYPQWKAHDYPDLTHWGSTSLGGPESPWTVEQLLAKTPSQQMDDLLSFKGNTFEGPDRYGLIAAVSEACKQRFQWAFQLDETLTERGLWTSDLWPPVLRGWRDAELTRDEWNTMFQRIARREVHTEHPHDVASLLYLLVRDGGKPFALELLNDANSIAIDVWRALKQEDAVEEINDWLSQAINRPAGVLVEFWINGLSLAMRGKSGAERMLPDEHRRWLTAVVQDETVAGGLGRSVLASWTAFLFGLDEAWTREYIIPLFSEQDRQKFAQAWDGFLVWGQLCPALTEELLPAFIDALPRLDADLLDRRIRFIQFFTALAVFHTDDPTQQLLPALFEHGTLEDRIGFATQIGFFLSQMQADTKQRLWDRWLHRYWQDRLQSVPAPLVEAEAKRMLEWLAHMGEAFPIAVQLATRGAPLALEHSHLLHELRDSDLVTRFQKATAQLLIFICAGNVPHYFCQDMQVIASRLTADVLGDELHRSLREAMARAGCISSA
;
A
#
# COMPACT_ATOMS: atom_id res chain seq x y z
N ALA A 1 15.04 -41.18 29.33
CA ALA A 1 14.02 -42.15 29.79
C ALA A 1 14.10 -43.48 29.05
N TYR A 2 14.17 -43.49 27.72
CA TYR A 2 14.28 -44.71 26.91
C TYR A 2 15.45 -45.67 27.27
N PRO A 3 16.69 -45.18 27.53
CA PRO A 3 17.82 -46.08 27.86
C PRO A 3 17.71 -46.79 29.21
N VAL A 4 16.82 -46.36 30.10
CA VAL A 4 16.59 -46.99 31.40
C VAL A 4 15.25 -47.74 31.46
N ALA A 5 14.51 -47.78 30.35
CA ALA A 5 13.22 -48.46 30.25
C ALA A 5 13.36 -49.97 30.09
N SER A 6 12.35 -50.72 30.56
CA SER A 6 12.29 -52.18 30.39
C SER A 6 12.15 -52.57 28.90
N SER A 7 12.58 -53.77 28.53
CA SER A 7 12.48 -54.26 27.15
C SER A 7 11.06 -54.20 26.58
N ALA A 8 10.05 -54.49 27.41
CA ALA A 8 8.65 -54.38 27.01
C ALA A 8 8.21 -52.94 26.71
N ALA A 9 8.66 -51.97 27.52
CA ALA A 9 8.36 -50.56 27.29
C ALA A 9 9.09 -50.02 26.05
N ARG A 10 10.34 -50.46 25.82
CA ARG A 10 11.10 -50.12 24.60
C ARG A 10 10.41 -50.64 23.34
N GLN A 11 9.94 -51.88 23.36
CA GLN A 11 9.21 -52.46 22.23
C GLN A 11 7.91 -51.70 21.94
N ALA A 12 7.13 -51.36 22.97
CA ALA A 12 5.88 -50.61 22.79
C ALA A 12 6.10 -49.23 22.13
N VAL A 13 7.22 -48.56 22.43
CA VAL A 13 7.58 -47.28 21.78
C VAL A 13 7.96 -47.50 20.31
N ILE A 14 8.74 -48.54 20.00
CA ILE A 14 9.08 -48.90 18.62
C ILE A 14 7.81 -49.22 17.82
N ASP A 15 6.89 -50.00 18.39
CA ASP A 15 5.64 -50.37 17.73
C ASP A 15 4.75 -49.14 17.48
N ALA A 16 4.71 -48.19 18.42
CA ALA A 16 3.99 -46.93 18.24
C ALA A 16 4.57 -46.10 17.07
N VAL A 17 5.90 -46.01 16.97
CA VAL A 17 6.58 -45.35 15.84
C VAL A 17 6.21 -46.03 14.52
N LEU A 18 6.28 -47.36 14.45
CA LEU A 18 5.99 -48.13 13.24
C LEU A 18 4.49 -48.12 12.86
N SER A 19 3.60 -47.81 13.80
CA SER A 19 2.16 -47.69 13.54
C SER A 19 1.76 -46.38 12.87
N PHE A 20 2.65 -45.38 12.85
CA PHE A 20 2.39 -44.10 12.21
C PHE A 20 2.22 -44.25 10.69
N GLN A 21 1.25 -43.53 10.14
CA GLN A 21 1.05 -43.37 8.70
C GLN A 21 0.84 -41.89 8.38
N TRP A 22 1.33 -41.47 7.21
CA TRP A 22 1.13 -40.11 6.73
C TRP A 22 -0.38 -39.79 6.61
N PRO A 23 -0.88 -38.66 7.16
CA PRO A 23 -2.32 -38.40 7.26
C PRO A 23 -3.04 -38.19 5.92
N ASP A 24 -2.33 -37.72 4.90
CA ASP A 24 -2.89 -37.47 3.57
C ASP A 24 -2.63 -38.65 2.64
N ALA A 25 -3.65 -39.48 2.46
CA ALA A 25 -3.59 -40.65 1.59
C ALA A 25 -3.65 -40.31 0.09
N SER A 26 -3.90 -39.04 -0.28
CA SER A 26 -3.90 -38.59 -1.67
C SER A 26 -2.53 -38.11 -2.17
N ASP A 27 -1.54 -37.99 -1.28
CA ASP A 27 -0.16 -37.68 -1.64
C ASP A 27 0.50 -38.89 -2.31
N GLU A 28 0.96 -38.71 -3.56
CA GLU A 28 1.67 -39.73 -4.34
C GLU A 28 2.96 -40.23 -3.66
N HIS A 29 3.49 -39.49 -2.69
CA HIS A 29 4.70 -39.83 -1.91
C HIS A 29 4.40 -40.22 -0.46
N ALA A 30 3.13 -40.47 -0.09
CA ALA A 30 2.72 -40.76 1.29
C ALA A 30 3.48 -41.95 1.93
N GLU A 31 3.76 -43.00 1.16
CA GLU A 31 4.54 -44.16 1.62
C GLU A 31 6.00 -43.78 1.94
N GLU A 32 6.64 -43.02 1.05
CA GLU A 32 8.03 -42.57 1.25
C GLU A 32 8.14 -41.64 2.46
N ARG A 33 7.20 -40.70 2.62
CA ARG A 33 7.12 -39.82 3.81
C ARG A 33 6.89 -40.58 5.10
N THR A 34 6.04 -41.61 5.07
CA THR A 34 5.80 -42.48 6.24
C THR A 34 7.09 -43.19 6.66
N MET A 35 7.81 -43.78 5.69
CA MET A 35 9.08 -44.46 5.96
C MET A 35 10.17 -43.50 6.44
N TRP A 36 10.16 -42.26 5.95
CA TRP A 36 11.06 -41.19 6.40
C TRP A 36 10.85 -40.84 7.87
N GLU A 37 9.61 -40.70 8.33
CA GLU A 37 9.32 -40.44 9.75
C GLU A 37 9.71 -41.62 10.65
N HIS A 38 9.46 -42.85 10.21
CA HIS A 38 9.90 -44.05 10.93
C HIS A 38 11.43 -44.06 11.09
N PHE A 39 12.16 -43.75 10.01
CA PHE A 39 13.61 -43.66 10.03
C PHE A 39 14.09 -42.62 11.06
N ASN A 40 13.52 -41.41 11.03
CA ASN A 40 13.94 -40.31 11.88
C ASN A 40 13.74 -40.61 13.37
N TRP A 41 12.55 -41.06 13.75
CA TRP A 41 12.27 -41.37 15.16
C TRP A 41 13.09 -42.55 15.68
N LEU A 42 13.26 -43.61 14.87
CA LEU A 42 14.08 -44.75 15.27
C LEU A 42 15.57 -44.40 15.35
N ASP A 43 16.10 -43.57 14.43
CA ASP A 43 17.50 -43.15 14.48
C ASP A 43 17.75 -42.19 15.65
N TRP A 44 16.77 -41.35 16.01
CA TRP A 44 16.82 -40.55 17.23
C TRP A 44 16.84 -41.41 18.50
N LEU A 45 15.99 -42.44 18.59
CA LEU A 45 16.03 -43.39 19.71
C LEU A 45 17.37 -44.14 19.76
N ARG A 46 17.97 -44.44 18.59
CA ARG A 46 19.30 -45.06 18.49
C ARG A 46 20.42 -44.14 18.96
N SER A 47 20.31 -42.82 18.76
CA SER A 47 21.32 -41.88 19.29
C SER A 47 21.30 -41.84 20.83
N ALA A 48 20.13 -42.10 21.45
CA ALA A 48 19.99 -42.19 22.90
C ALA A 48 20.49 -43.53 23.51
N ASP A 49 20.36 -44.65 22.80
CA ASP A 49 20.93 -45.96 23.18
C ASP A 49 21.35 -46.76 21.94
N SER A 50 22.61 -46.58 21.54
CA SER A 50 23.20 -47.21 20.35
C SER A 50 23.39 -48.73 20.49
N SER A 51 23.28 -49.27 21.71
CA SER A 51 23.46 -50.68 22.02
C SER A 51 22.16 -51.49 22.03
N CYS A 52 21.01 -50.85 21.82
CA CYS A 52 19.70 -51.49 21.85
C CYS A 52 19.47 -52.39 20.62
N ALA A 53 19.49 -53.71 20.81
CA ALA A 53 19.27 -54.68 19.74
C ALA A 53 17.90 -54.55 19.05
N LEU A 54 16.85 -54.15 19.80
CA LEU A 54 15.49 -53.97 19.24
C LEU A 54 15.43 -52.85 18.20
N LEU A 55 16.16 -51.74 18.43
CA LEU A 55 16.23 -50.62 17.47
C LEU A 55 17.02 -51.00 16.22
N GLN A 56 18.08 -51.79 16.37
CA GLN A 56 18.85 -52.28 15.22
C GLN A 56 17.98 -53.17 14.31
N VAL A 57 17.19 -54.06 14.89
CA VAL A 57 16.24 -54.90 14.14
C VAL A 57 15.21 -54.05 13.39
N ALA A 58 14.65 -53.00 14.02
CA ALA A 58 13.67 -52.12 13.37
C ALA A 58 14.27 -51.21 12.27
N LEU A 59 15.50 -50.70 12.46
CA LEU A 59 16.15 -49.80 11.49
C LEU A 59 16.76 -50.52 10.28
N THR A 60 17.17 -51.77 10.42
CA THR A 60 17.85 -52.54 9.36
C THR A 60 17.05 -52.59 8.04
N PRO A 61 15.75 -52.94 8.02
CA PRO A 61 15.00 -52.96 6.77
C PRO A 61 14.88 -51.58 6.11
N ILE A 62 14.69 -50.52 6.90
CA ILE A 62 14.55 -49.14 6.38
C ILE A 62 15.88 -48.66 5.76
N LYS A 63 17.01 -48.90 6.43
CA LYS A 63 18.35 -48.57 5.90
C LYS A 63 18.73 -49.38 4.65
N SER A 64 18.21 -50.61 4.52
CA SER A 64 18.41 -51.41 3.32
C SER A 64 17.57 -50.91 2.14
N ALA A 65 16.38 -50.37 2.38
CA ALA A 65 15.50 -49.82 1.35
C ALA A 65 15.94 -48.42 0.89
N TYR A 66 16.49 -47.60 1.80
CA TYR A 66 16.91 -46.23 1.53
C TYR A 66 18.35 -45.95 2.02
N PRO A 67 19.40 -46.44 1.32
CA PRO A 67 20.79 -46.29 1.75
C PRO A 67 21.29 -44.84 1.79
N GLN A 68 20.65 -43.94 1.04
CA GLN A 68 21.01 -42.52 0.93
C GLN A 68 20.56 -41.67 2.13
N TRP A 69 19.64 -42.19 2.95
CA TRP A 69 19.05 -41.45 4.07
C TRP A 69 20.05 -41.28 5.22
N LYS A 70 20.16 -40.04 5.70
CA LYS A 70 21.04 -39.64 6.80
C LYS A 70 20.19 -39.10 7.96
N ALA A 71 20.71 -39.28 9.17
CA ALA A 71 20.07 -38.79 10.37
C ALA A 71 19.93 -37.25 10.34
N HIS A 72 18.83 -36.75 10.91
CA HIS A 72 18.63 -35.32 11.12
C HIS A 72 19.73 -34.71 12.00
N ASP A 73 20.19 -33.50 11.65
CA ASP A 73 21.10 -32.72 12.50
C ASP A 73 20.40 -32.22 13.78
N TYR A 74 19.07 -32.03 13.73
CA TYR A 74 18.23 -31.57 14.84
C TYR A 74 17.01 -32.49 15.02
N PRO A 75 17.16 -33.65 15.67
CA PRO A 75 16.12 -34.66 15.79
C PRO A 75 15.07 -34.35 16.88
N ASP A 76 15.30 -33.32 17.69
CA ASP A 76 14.42 -32.86 18.77
C ASP A 76 13.37 -31.83 18.31
N LEU A 77 13.46 -31.37 17.06
CA LEU A 77 12.54 -30.39 16.47
C LEU A 77 11.61 -31.08 15.47
N THR A 78 10.30 -30.84 15.58
CA THR A 78 9.30 -31.31 14.58
C THR A 78 9.37 -30.53 13.27
N HIS A 79 9.94 -29.32 13.33
CA HIS A 79 10.28 -28.49 12.18
C HIS A 79 11.57 -27.74 12.51
N TRP A 80 12.58 -27.85 11.64
CA TRP A 80 13.74 -26.97 11.67
C TRP A 80 14.02 -26.49 10.25
N GLY A 81 14.40 -25.23 10.12
CA GLY A 81 14.82 -24.64 8.86
C GLY A 81 16.22 -24.07 9.04
N SER A 82 17.14 -24.49 8.16
CA SER A 82 18.34 -23.69 7.90
C SER A 82 17.93 -22.49 7.06
N THR A 83 18.39 -21.29 7.41
CA THR A 83 18.30 -20.09 6.55
C THR A 83 19.14 -20.18 5.28
N SER A 84 19.77 -21.31 4.98
CA SER A 84 20.31 -21.61 3.66
C SER A 84 19.21 -22.13 2.73
N LEU A 85 18.21 -21.30 2.43
CA LEU A 85 17.58 -21.37 1.12
C LEU A 85 18.69 -21.05 0.11
N GLY A 86 19.23 -22.07 -0.55
CA GLY A 86 20.00 -21.83 -1.77
C GLY A 86 19.07 -21.05 -2.69
N GLY A 87 19.38 -19.77 -2.91
CA GLY A 87 18.64 -18.97 -3.88
C GLY A 87 18.72 -19.64 -5.27
N PRO A 88 17.84 -19.24 -6.21
CA PRO A 88 17.82 -19.82 -7.54
C PRO A 88 19.24 -19.84 -8.15
N GLU A 89 19.75 -21.04 -8.42
CA GLU A 89 21.11 -21.25 -8.90
C GLU A 89 21.09 -21.47 -10.42
N SER A 90 22.01 -20.84 -11.14
CA SER A 90 22.11 -20.99 -12.60
C SER A 90 23.05 -22.14 -12.96
N PRO A 91 22.75 -22.96 -13.99
CA PRO A 91 23.67 -24.00 -14.47
C PRO A 91 24.93 -23.42 -15.12
N TRP A 92 24.90 -22.15 -15.54
CA TRP A 92 26.02 -21.43 -16.10
C TRP A 92 26.19 -20.08 -15.42
N THR A 93 27.42 -19.70 -15.09
CA THR A 93 27.71 -18.34 -14.61
C THR A 93 27.51 -17.32 -15.74
N VAL A 94 27.37 -16.05 -15.38
CA VAL A 94 27.24 -14.96 -16.36
C VAL A 94 28.42 -14.94 -17.32
N GLU A 95 29.65 -15.15 -16.83
CA GLU A 95 30.86 -15.19 -17.66
C GLU A 95 30.84 -16.36 -18.64
N GLN A 96 30.33 -17.52 -18.22
CA GLN A 96 30.19 -18.69 -19.09
C GLN A 96 29.16 -18.45 -20.20
N LEU A 97 28.03 -17.81 -19.86
CA LEU A 97 27.01 -17.40 -20.85
C LEU A 97 27.59 -16.40 -21.86
N LEU A 98 28.33 -15.40 -21.38
CA LEU A 98 28.94 -14.35 -22.20
C LEU A 98 30.17 -14.82 -23.00
N ALA A 99 30.73 -16.00 -22.70
CA ALA A 99 31.83 -16.59 -23.44
C ALA A 99 31.40 -17.24 -24.77
N LYS A 100 30.10 -17.51 -24.95
CA LYS A 100 29.52 -18.06 -26.17
C LYS A 100 28.48 -17.10 -26.74
N THR A 101 28.23 -17.17 -28.05
CA THR A 101 27.11 -16.41 -28.63
C THR A 101 25.78 -17.10 -28.29
N PRO A 102 24.67 -16.37 -28.17
CA PRO A 102 23.35 -16.95 -27.89
C PRO A 102 22.96 -18.07 -28.87
N SER A 103 23.23 -17.89 -30.16
CA SER A 103 22.94 -18.89 -31.21
C SER A 103 23.64 -20.23 -30.98
N GLN A 104 24.87 -20.23 -30.44
CA GLN A 104 25.64 -21.46 -30.17
C GLN A 104 25.12 -22.27 -28.98
N GLN A 105 24.38 -21.64 -28.07
CA GLN A 105 23.90 -22.26 -26.83
C GLN A 105 22.38 -22.24 -26.72
N MET A 106 21.67 -21.85 -27.78
CA MET A 106 20.21 -21.67 -27.76
C MET A 106 19.46 -22.95 -27.38
N ASP A 107 19.88 -24.10 -27.91
CA ASP A 107 19.21 -25.37 -27.62
C ASP A 107 19.42 -25.81 -26.17
N ASP A 108 20.61 -25.52 -25.61
CA ASP A 108 20.92 -25.75 -24.20
C ASP A 108 20.07 -24.84 -23.30
N LEU A 109 19.97 -23.55 -23.66
CA LEU A 109 19.15 -22.56 -22.96
C LEU A 109 17.65 -22.89 -23.01
N LEU A 110 17.14 -23.51 -24.07
CA LEU A 110 15.72 -23.88 -24.19
C LEU A 110 15.41 -25.21 -23.50
N SER A 111 16.34 -26.17 -23.54
CA SER A 111 16.11 -27.53 -23.02
C SER A 111 16.32 -27.66 -21.51
N PHE A 112 17.07 -26.75 -20.89
CA PHE A 112 17.36 -26.80 -19.46
C PHE A 112 16.11 -26.53 -18.61
N LYS A 113 15.69 -27.52 -17.81
CA LYS A 113 14.59 -27.39 -16.83
C LYS A 113 15.07 -27.27 -15.37
N GLY A 114 16.27 -27.78 -15.08
CA GLY A 114 16.86 -27.81 -13.74
C GLY A 114 16.13 -28.72 -12.75
N ASN A 115 16.52 -28.65 -11.47
CA ASN A 115 15.93 -29.41 -10.38
C ASN A 115 15.36 -28.43 -9.34
N THR A 116 14.09 -28.55 -8.97
CA THR A 116 13.38 -27.54 -8.15
C THR A 116 13.70 -27.58 -6.66
N PHE A 117 14.50 -28.56 -6.21
CA PHE A 117 14.73 -28.82 -4.79
C PHE A 117 16.20 -28.58 -4.36
N GLU A 118 17.16 -29.01 -5.17
CA GLU A 118 18.60 -28.81 -4.92
C GLU A 118 19.37 -28.62 -6.23
N GLY A 119 20.24 -27.61 -6.27
CA GLY A 119 21.12 -27.28 -7.40
C GLY A 119 20.49 -26.33 -8.42
N PRO A 120 21.08 -26.23 -9.63
CA PRO A 120 20.62 -25.29 -10.64
C PRO A 120 19.18 -25.50 -11.10
N ASP A 121 18.43 -24.42 -11.20
CA ASP A 121 17.02 -24.42 -11.58
C ASP A 121 16.72 -23.44 -12.75
N ARG A 122 15.52 -23.55 -13.33
CA ARG A 122 15.11 -22.69 -14.45
C ARG A 122 15.12 -21.21 -14.05
N TYR A 123 14.71 -20.87 -12.83
CA TYR A 123 14.65 -19.48 -12.37
C TYR A 123 16.05 -18.85 -12.28
N GLY A 124 17.03 -19.61 -11.78
CA GLY A 124 18.42 -19.22 -11.69
C GLY A 124 19.04 -19.00 -13.06
N LEU A 125 18.76 -19.88 -14.02
CA LEU A 125 19.15 -19.67 -15.41
C LEU A 125 18.58 -18.37 -15.99
N ILE A 126 17.27 -18.14 -15.85
CA ILE A 126 16.61 -16.93 -16.35
C ILE A 126 17.20 -15.67 -15.69
N ALA A 127 17.50 -15.71 -14.39
CA ALA A 127 18.17 -14.62 -13.69
C ALA A 127 19.59 -14.36 -14.24
N ALA A 128 20.37 -15.40 -14.45
CA ALA A 128 21.72 -15.28 -15.03
C ALA A 128 21.71 -14.77 -16.48
N VAL A 129 20.74 -15.20 -17.29
CA VAL A 129 20.53 -14.67 -18.65
C VAL A 129 20.17 -13.19 -18.60
N SER A 130 19.28 -12.78 -17.68
CA SER A 130 18.92 -11.37 -17.50
C SER A 130 20.14 -10.52 -17.12
N GLU A 131 20.99 -11.01 -16.22
CA GLU A 131 22.21 -10.33 -15.82
C GLU A 131 23.25 -10.29 -16.96
N ALA A 132 23.38 -11.36 -17.75
CA ALA A 132 24.21 -11.36 -18.96
C ALA A 132 23.73 -10.32 -19.99
N CYS A 133 22.42 -10.24 -20.22
CA CYS A 133 21.81 -9.24 -21.09
C CYS A 133 22.10 -7.81 -20.62
N LYS A 134 22.00 -7.57 -19.31
CA LYS A 134 22.31 -6.28 -18.69
C LYS A 134 23.78 -5.89 -18.85
N GLN A 135 24.70 -6.83 -18.65
CA GLN A 135 26.14 -6.56 -18.72
C GLN A 135 26.65 -6.33 -20.16
N ARG A 136 26.04 -6.97 -21.16
CA ARG A 136 26.45 -6.82 -22.57
C ARG A 136 25.25 -6.64 -23.50
N PHE A 137 24.96 -5.39 -23.86
CA PHE A 137 23.89 -5.04 -24.80
C PHE A 137 23.95 -5.83 -26.12
N GLN A 138 25.14 -5.98 -26.72
CA GLN A 138 25.32 -6.74 -27.95
C GLN A 138 24.99 -8.23 -27.79
N TRP A 139 25.21 -8.81 -26.62
CA TRP A 139 24.85 -10.20 -26.34
C TRP A 139 23.33 -10.35 -26.21
N ALA A 140 22.67 -9.41 -25.52
CA ALA A 140 21.21 -9.35 -25.46
C ALA A 140 20.58 -9.21 -26.85
N PHE A 141 21.19 -8.39 -27.71
CA PHE A 141 20.76 -8.19 -29.09
C PHE A 141 20.87 -9.47 -29.94
N GLN A 142 22.00 -10.19 -29.83
CA GLN A 142 22.13 -11.48 -30.50
C GLN A 142 21.13 -12.53 -30.00
N LEU A 143 20.74 -12.45 -28.71
CA LEU A 143 19.72 -13.32 -28.14
C LEU A 143 18.33 -12.98 -28.69
N ASP A 144 17.97 -11.69 -28.79
CA ASP A 144 16.73 -11.24 -29.43
C ASP A 144 16.64 -11.66 -30.91
N GLU A 145 17.75 -11.52 -31.65
CA GLU A 145 17.84 -11.93 -33.05
C GLU A 145 17.62 -13.43 -33.18
N THR A 146 18.28 -14.24 -32.34
CA THR A 146 18.14 -15.70 -32.38
C THR A 146 16.72 -16.14 -32.04
N LEU A 147 16.07 -15.52 -31.05
CA LEU A 147 14.68 -15.80 -30.70
C LEU A 147 13.73 -15.44 -31.85
N THR A 148 13.99 -14.31 -32.51
CA THR A 148 13.19 -13.81 -33.63
C THR A 148 13.33 -14.69 -34.87
N GLU A 149 14.55 -15.02 -35.28
CA GLU A 149 14.82 -15.87 -36.46
C GLU A 149 14.19 -17.26 -36.33
N ARG A 150 14.11 -17.77 -35.09
CA ARG A 150 13.46 -19.06 -34.78
C ARG A 150 11.96 -18.95 -34.51
N GLY A 151 11.38 -17.73 -34.53
CA GLY A 151 9.96 -17.50 -34.27
C GLY A 151 9.50 -17.88 -32.85
N LEU A 152 10.39 -17.83 -31.86
CA LEU A 152 10.15 -18.28 -30.49
C LEU A 152 9.53 -17.19 -29.62
N TRP A 153 8.40 -16.63 -30.06
CA TRP A 153 7.77 -15.46 -29.43
C TRP A 153 7.27 -15.71 -28.01
N THR A 154 6.85 -16.93 -27.69
CA THR A 154 6.33 -17.30 -26.35
C THR A 154 7.42 -17.83 -25.41
N SER A 155 8.70 -17.72 -25.79
CA SER A 155 9.82 -18.21 -24.99
C SER A 155 9.96 -17.43 -23.69
N ASP A 156 10.27 -18.13 -22.59
CA ASP A 156 10.59 -17.52 -21.29
C ASP A 156 11.97 -16.82 -21.28
N LEU A 157 12.72 -16.90 -22.39
CA LEU A 157 13.94 -16.14 -22.63
C LEU A 157 13.69 -14.70 -23.12
N TRP A 158 12.46 -14.34 -23.52
CA TRP A 158 12.14 -12.94 -23.87
C TRP A 158 12.13 -12.00 -22.65
N PRO A 159 11.42 -12.32 -21.55
CA PRO A 159 11.45 -11.48 -20.35
C PRO A 159 12.84 -11.14 -19.81
N PRO A 160 13.83 -12.07 -19.71
CA PRO A 160 15.18 -11.70 -19.27
C PRO A 160 15.93 -10.81 -20.27
N VAL A 161 15.66 -10.90 -21.58
CA VAL A 161 16.22 -9.94 -22.57
C VAL A 161 15.68 -8.54 -22.29
N LEU A 162 14.35 -8.41 -22.20
CA LEU A 162 13.69 -7.11 -22.01
C LEU A 162 14.02 -6.51 -20.64
N ARG A 163 14.06 -7.32 -19.57
CA ARG A 163 14.50 -6.90 -18.23
C ARG A 163 15.99 -6.54 -18.22
N GLY A 164 16.83 -7.30 -18.91
CA GLY A 164 18.25 -6.98 -19.06
C GLY A 164 18.47 -5.60 -19.71
N TRP A 165 17.74 -5.28 -20.77
CA TRP A 165 17.76 -3.94 -21.38
C TRP A 165 17.26 -2.85 -20.43
N ARG A 166 16.18 -3.11 -19.70
CA ARG A 166 15.60 -2.17 -18.72
C ARG A 166 16.62 -1.80 -17.64
N ASP A 167 17.38 -2.77 -17.17
CA ASP A 167 18.29 -2.62 -16.04
C ASP A 167 19.72 -2.22 -16.48
N ALA A 168 19.96 -2.09 -17.80
CA ALA A 168 21.22 -1.65 -18.39
C ALA A 168 21.30 -0.11 -18.53
N GLU A 169 22.51 0.42 -18.45
CA GLU A 169 22.79 1.82 -18.80
C GLU A 169 23.02 1.95 -20.30
N LEU A 170 21.93 2.15 -21.06
CA LEU A 170 21.99 2.25 -22.51
C LEU A 170 22.23 3.70 -22.98
N THR A 171 23.07 3.83 -24.00
CA THR A 171 23.25 5.07 -24.78
C THR A 171 22.02 5.35 -25.65
N ARG A 172 21.90 6.58 -26.17
CA ARG A 172 20.78 6.96 -27.06
C ARG A 172 20.69 6.05 -28.29
N ASP A 173 21.82 5.71 -28.90
CA ASP A 173 21.82 4.90 -30.13
C ASP A 173 21.46 3.43 -29.83
N GLU A 174 21.79 2.93 -28.65
CA GLU A 174 21.33 1.62 -28.16
C GLU A 174 19.82 1.63 -27.85
N TRP A 175 19.28 2.73 -27.29
CA TRP A 175 17.82 2.91 -27.14
C TRP A 175 17.10 2.89 -28.49
N ASN A 176 17.61 3.60 -29.50
CA ASN A 176 17.06 3.56 -30.86
C ASN A 176 17.06 2.14 -31.44
N THR A 177 18.18 1.43 -31.25
CA THR A 177 18.32 0.04 -31.70
C THR A 177 17.30 -0.87 -30.98
N MET A 178 17.14 -0.70 -29.66
CA MET A 178 16.14 -1.42 -28.87
C MET A 178 14.71 -1.12 -29.33
N PHE A 179 14.39 0.14 -29.63
CA PHE A 179 13.07 0.56 -30.14
C PHE A 179 12.71 -0.14 -31.45
N GLN A 180 13.66 -0.27 -32.37
CA GLN A 180 13.45 -1.04 -33.61
C GLN A 180 13.15 -2.51 -33.35
N ARG A 181 13.63 -3.10 -32.25
CA ARG A 181 13.35 -4.49 -31.86
C ARG A 181 11.99 -4.65 -31.21
N ILE A 182 11.68 -3.81 -30.22
CA ILE A 182 10.43 -3.92 -29.47
C ILE A 182 9.22 -3.47 -30.28
N ALA A 183 9.38 -2.67 -31.34
CA ALA A 183 8.31 -2.23 -32.25
C ALA A 183 7.66 -3.37 -33.07
N ARG A 184 8.12 -4.61 -32.93
CA ARG A 184 7.57 -5.78 -33.63
C ARG A 184 6.22 -6.19 -33.02
N ARG A 185 5.24 -6.47 -33.88
CA ARG A 185 3.87 -6.80 -33.49
C ARG A 185 3.79 -8.04 -32.59
N GLU A 186 4.62 -9.04 -32.85
CA GLU A 186 4.66 -10.28 -32.07
C GLU A 186 5.13 -10.01 -30.63
N VAL A 187 6.10 -9.11 -30.45
CA VAL A 187 6.58 -8.69 -29.12
C VAL A 187 5.49 -7.92 -28.38
N HIS A 188 4.74 -7.04 -29.06
CA HIS A 188 3.60 -6.35 -28.45
C HIS A 188 2.51 -7.31 -27.96
N THR A 189 2.30 -8.42 -28.66
CA THR A 189 1.21 -9.37 -28.35
C THR A 189 1.60 -10.33 -27.23
N GLU A 190 2.85 -10.80 -27.21
CA GLU A 190 3.33 -11.80 -26.26
C GLU A 190 3.95 -11.18 -24.99
N HIS A 191 4.56 -9.99 -25.09
CA HIS A 191 5.26 -9.32 -23.97
C HIS A 191 4.84 -7.85 -23.74
N PRO A 192 3.54 -7.51 -23.76
CA PRO A 192 3.08 -6.11 -23.70
C PRO A 192 3.54 -5.39 -22.43
N HIS A 193 3.60 -6.08 -21.29
CA HIS A 193 3.99 -5.50 -20.01
C HIS A 193 5.47 -5.06 -20.01
N ASP A 194 6.36 -5.92 -20.52
CA ASP A 194 7.79 -5.62 -20.58
C ASP A 194 8.06 -4.46 -21.56
N VAL A 195 7.36 -4.42 -22.69
CA VAL A 195 7.44 -3.29 -23.64
C VAL A 195 6.94 -2.00 -22.99
N ALA A 196 5.77 -2.01 -22.35
CA ALA A 196 5.24 -0.84 -21.65
C ALA A 196 6.20 -0.34 -20.56
N SER A 197 6.81 -1.25 -19.80
CA SER A 197 7.79 -0.94 -18.77
C SER A 197 9.06 -0.28 -19.34
N LEU A 198 9.55 -0.72 -20.49
CA LEU A 198 10.69 -0.11 -21.19
C LEU A 198 10.36 1.29 -21.70
N LEU A 199 9.16 1.50 -22.24
CA LEU A 199 8.70 2.82 -22.65
C LEU A 199 8.58 3.76 -21.45
N TYR A 200 7.98 3.29 -20.36
CA TYR A 200 7.86 4.07 -19.13
C TYR A 200 9.22 4.46 -18.53
N LEU A 201 10.21 3.55 -18.59
CA LEU A 201 11.58 3.83 -18.15
C LEU A 201 12.20 5.05 -18.86
N LEU A 202 11.81 5.34 -20.10
CA LEU A 202 12.30 6.51 -20.85
C LEU A 202 11.92 7.83 -20.15
N VAL A 203 10.75 7.89 -19.52
CA VAL A 203 10.11 9.13 -19.04
C VAL A 203 9.98 9.22 -17.52
N ARG A 204 10.05 8.10 -16.79
CA ARG A 204 9.97 8.07 -15.32
C ARG A 204 11.15 8.80 -14.67
N ASP A 205 10.99 9.17 -13.41
CA ASP A 205 12.02 9.86 -12.60
C ASP A 205 12.57 11.15 -13.26
N GLY A 206 11.73 11.77 -14.09
CA GLY A 206 12.07 12.97 -14.86
C GLY A 206 12.78 12.74 -16.18
N GLY A 207 12.81 11.50 -16.66
CA GLY A 207 13.18 11.12 -18.00
C GLY A 207 14.68 11.00 -18.22
N LYS A 208 15.05 10.16 -19.19
CA LYS A 208 16.43 10.09 -19.69
C LYS A 208 16.81 11.41 -20.38
N PRO A 209 18.11 11.77 -20.43
CA PRO A 209 18.56 13.05 -21.04
C PRO A 209 18.10 13.25 -22.49
N PHE A 210 17.95 12.17 -23.24
CA PHE A 210 17.51 12.14 -24.64
C PHE A 210 16.03 11.74 -24.81
N ALA A 211 15.26 11.67 -23.72
CA ALA A 211 13.87 11.19 -23.76
C ALA A 211 12.98 11.98 -24.72
N LEU A 212 13.14 13.32 -24.77
CA LEU A 212 12.38 14.17 -25.68
C LEU A 212 12.71 13.93 -27.16
N GLU A 213 13.93 13.51 -27.49
CA GLU A 213 14.33 13.16 -28.86
C GLU A 213 13.63 11.88 -29.32
N LEU A 214 13.43 10.93 -28.41
CA LEU A 214 12.88 9.60 -28.69
C LEU A 214 11.36 9.49 -28.43
N LEU A 215 10.74 10.54 -27.90
CA LEU A 215 9.37 10.49 -27.39
C LEU A 215 8.35 10.17 -28.50
N ASN A 216 8.55 10.67 -29.72
CA ASN A 216 7.65 10.40 -30.84
C ASN A 216 7.67 8.92 -31.24
N ASP A 217 8.85 8.32 -31.34
CA ASP A 217 9.00 6.89 -31.67
C ASP A 217 8.41 6.03 -30.54
N ALA A 218 8.70 6.38 -29.29
CA ALA A 218 8.14 5.72 -28.11
C ALA A 218 6.61 5.80 -28.08
N ASN A 219 6.02 6.95 -28.42
CA ASN A 219 4.57 7.13 -28.53
C ASN A 219 3.97 6.25 -29.63
N SER A 220 4.62 6.13 -30.79
CA SER A 220 4.16 5.24 -31.85
C SER A 220 4.10 3.79 -31.39
N ILE A 221 5.16 3.32 -30.71
CA ILE A 221 5.21 1.96 -30.15
C ILE A 221 4.11 1.79 -29.08
N ALA A 222 3.97 2.74 -28.15
CA ALA A 222 2.96 2.70 -27.10
C ALA A 222 1.52 2.53 -27.65
N ILE A 223 1.20 3.25 -28.73
CA ILE A 223 -0.11 3.16 -29.39
C ILE A 223 -0.32 1.76 -30.00
N ASP A 224 0.71 1.19 -30.63
CA ASP A 224 0.62 -0.13 -31.23
C ASP A 224 0.55 -1.24 -30.17
N VAL A 225 1.22 -1.07 -29.03
CA VAL A 225 1.08 -1.97 -27.88
C VAL A 225 -0.33 -1.87 -27.30
N TRP A 226 -0.87 -0.65 -27.09
CA TRP A 226 -2.24 -0.45 -26.61
C TRP A 226 -3.27 -1.19 -27.48
N ARG A 227 -3.14 -1.09 -28.81
CA ARG A 227 -4.02 -1.79 -29.76
C ARG A 227 -3.85 -3.30 -29.76
N ALA A 228 -2.68 -3.80 -29.35
CA ALA A 228 -2.38 -5.22 -29.30
C ALA A 228 -2.79 -5.87 -27.96
N LEU A 229 -3.17 -5.07 -26.95
CA LEU A 229 -3.62 -5.60 -25.67
C LEU A 229 -4.82 -6.51 -25.90
N LYS A 230 -4.70 -7.74 -25.38
CA LYS A 230 -5.80 -8.69 -25.40
C LYS A 230 -6.93 -8.12 -24.55
N GLN A 231 -8.15 -8.24 -25.04
CA GLN A 231 -9.31 -7.99 -24.20
C GLN A 231 -9.31 -9.08 -23.13
N GLU A 232 -8.97 -8.70 -21.90
CA GLU A 232 -9.16 -9.58 -20.75
C GLU A 232 -10.67 -9.79 -20.59
N ASP A 233 -11.10 -11.06 -20.47
CA ASP A 233 -12.45 -11.38 -20.02
C ASP A 233 -12.70 -10.66 -18.68
N ALA A 234 -13.97 -10.31 -18.41
CA ALA A 234 -14.35 -9.59 -17.20
C ALA A 234 -13.68 -10.21 -15.96
N VAL A 235 -12.66 -9.53 -15.46
CA VAL A 235 -11.89 -9.95 -14.29
C VAL A 235 -12.84 -9.92 -13.09
N GLU A 236 -12.58 -10.79 -12.10
CA GLU A 236 -13.13 -10.69 -10.75
C GLU A 236 -13.19 -9.22 -10.27
N GLU A 237 -14.15 -8.87 -9.43
CA GLU A 237 -14.33 -7.50 -8.92
C GLU A 237 -12.99 -6.86 -8.51
N ILE A 238 -12.46 -5.98 -9.37
CA ILE A 238 -11.23 -5.24 -9.09
C ILE A 238 -11.62 -4.11 -8.14
N ASN A 239 -11.12 -4.17 -6.90
CA ASN A 239 -11.36 -3.12 -5.89
C ASN A 239 -10.15 -2.17 -5.74
N ASP A 240 -8.98 -2.54 -6.27
CA ASP A 240 -7.71 -1.82 -6.18
C ASP A 240 -7.20 -1.33 -7.55
N TRP A 241 -8.09 -0.71 -8.33
CA TRP A 241 -7.88 -0.34 -9.74
C TRP A 241 -6.53 0.32 -10.06
N LEU A 242 -6.09 1.32 -9.28
CA LEU A 242 -4.83 2.02 -9.54
C LEU A 242 -3.63 1.12 -9.24
N SER A 243 -3.69 0.33 -8.19
CA SER A 243 -2.63 -0.64 -7.85
C SER A 243 -2.50 -1.71 -8.91
N GLN A 244 -3.61 -2.18 -9.49
CA GLN A 244 -3.58 -3.06 -10.66
C GLN A 244 -3.05 -2.33 -11.90
N ALA A 245 -3.46 -1.09 -12.14
CA ALA A 245 -3.10 -0.35 -13.34
C ALA A 245 -1.58 -0.16 -13.46
N ILE A 246 -0.91 0.20 -12.38
CA ILE A 246 0.54 0.48 -12.36
C ILE A 246 1.39 -0.82 -12.48
N ASN A 247 0.75 -1.98 -12.39
CA ASN A 247 1.37 -3.31 -12.53
C ASN A 247 0.89 -4.05 -13.79
N ARG A 248 0.10 -3.41 -14.66
CA ARG A 248 -0.45 -4.00 -15.89
C ARG A 248 -0.15 -3.12 -17.09
N PRO A 249 0.01 -3.70 -18.29
CA PRO A 249 0.48 -2.95 -19.45
C PRO A 249 -0.39 -1.74 -19.79
N ALA A 250 -1.72 -1.84 -19.67
CA ALA A 250 -2.63 -0.72 -19.96
C ALA A 250 -2.33 0.50 -19.08
N GLY A 251 -2.26 0.34 -17.76
CA GLY A 251 -2.00 1.46 -16.87
C GLY A 251 -0.58 2.00 -16.99
N VAL A 252 0.42 1.12 -17.18
CA VAL A 252 1.82 1.53 -17.41
C VAL A 252 1.97 2.35 -18.71
N LEU A 253 1.22 2.03 -19.77
CA LEU A 253 1.20 2.85 -21.00
C LEU A 253 0.61 4.25 -20.76
N VAL A 254 -0.44 4.34 -19.94
CA VAL A 254 -1.03 5.63 -19.57
C VAL A 254 -0.07 6.43 -18.68
N GLU A 255 0.62 5.78 -17.74
CA GLU A 255 1.69 6.42 -16.97
C GLU A 255 2.81 6.93 -17.87
N PHE A 256 3.21 6.15 -18.89
CA PHE A 256 4.17 6.58 -19.90
C PHE A 256 3.69 7.85 -20.63
N TRP A 257 2.45 7.88 -21.14
CA TRP A 257 1.93 9.06 -21.82
C TRP A 257 1.85 10.29 -20.93
N ILE A 258 1.40 10.13 -19.67
CA ILE A 258 1.31 11.25 -18.71
C ILE A 258 2.70 11.78 -18.32
N ASN A 259 3.65 10.90 -18.04
CA ASN A 259 5.01 11.31 -17.68
C ASN A 259 5.76 11.90 -18.87
N GLY A 260 5.59 11.35 -20.07
CA GLY A 260 6.11 11.90 -21.31
C GLY A 260 5.56 13.30 -21.60
N LEU A 261 4.25 13.48 -21.42
CA LEU A 261 3.60 14.78 -21.52
C LEU A 261 4.12 15.77 -20.47
N SER A 262 4.22 15.35 -19.21
CA SER A 262 4.77 16.15 -18.11
C SER A 262 6.20 16.63 -18.43
N LEU A 263 7.04 15.72 -18.93
CA LEU A 263 8.40 16.04 -19.36
C LEU A 263 8.41 17.06 -20.51
N ALA A 264 7.59 16.86 -21.53
CA ALA A 264 7.46 17.75 -22.68
C ALA A 264 6.91 19.15 -22.33
N MET A 265 6.23 19.27 -21.19
CA MET A 265 5.68 20.53 -20.68
C MET A 265 6.61 21.25 -19.69
N ARG A 266 7.73 20.65 -19.28
CA ARG A 266 8.67 21.29 -18.35
C ARG A 266 9.23 22.58 -18.94
N GLY A 267 9.22 23.64 -18.13
CA GLY A 267 9.71 24.96 -18.53
C GLY A 267 8.77 25.75 -19.46
N LYS A 268 7.67 25.15 -19.93
CA LYS A 268 6.66 25.85 -20.75
C LYS A 268 5.68 26.61 -19.87
N SER A 269 5.14 27.71 -20.40
CA SER A 269 4.14 28.53 -19.70
C SER A 269 3.17 29.18 -20.70
N GLY A 270 2.02 29.67 -20.20
CA GLY A 270 1.00 30.30 -21.03
C GLY A 270 0.53 29.39 -22.17
N ALA A 271 0.45 29.94 -23.39
CA ALA A 271 -0.06 29.24 -24.57
C ALA A 271 0.78 28.02 -25.00
N GLU A 272 2.04 27.91 -24.58
CA GLU A 272 2.89 26.76 -24.91
C GLU A 272 2.64 25.55 -24.00
N ARG A 273 2.02 25.78 -22.84
CA ARG A 273 1.72 24.75 -21.84
C ARG A 273 0.26 24.31 -22.01
N MET A 274 0.00 23.61 -23.10
CA MET A 274 -1.33 23.08 -23.45
C MET A 274 -1.24 21.60 -23.80
N LEU A 275 -2.34 20.86 -23.58
CA LEU A 275 -2.46 19.47 -24.00
C LEU A 275 -2.39 19.36 -25.54
N PRO A 276 -1.39 18.66 -26.11
CA PRO A 276 -1.29 18.49 -27.56
C PRO A 276 -2.46 17.67 -28.13
N ASP A 277 -2.92 17.99 -29.35
CA ASP A 277 -4.07 17.33 -29.99
C ASP A 277 -3.89 15.81 -30.12
N GLU A 278 -2.67 15.32 -30.32
CA GLU A 278 -2.40 13.89 -30.38
C GLU A 278 -2.62 13.20 -29.04
N HIS A 279 -2.10 13.80 -27.96
CA HIS A 279 -2.30 13.28 -26.60
C HIS A 279 -3.78 13.37 -26.23
N ARG A 280 -4.46 14.46 -26.58
CA ARG A 280 -5.92 14.58 -26.40
C ARG A 280 -6.65 13.40 -27.02
N ARG A 281 -6.33 13.03 -28.28
CA ARG A 281 -6.94 11.88 -28.96
C ARG A 281 -6.66 10.56 -28.23
N TRP A 282 -5.41 10.31 -27.81
CA TRP A 282 -5.03 9.06 -27.15
C TRP A 282 -5.70 8.93 -25.77
N LEU A 283 -5.64 9.97 -24.95
CA LEU A 283 -6.25 9.97 -23.62
C LEU A 283 -7.77 9.87 -23.70
N THR A 284 -8.40 10.49 -24.70
CA THR A 284 -9.84 10.33 -24.95
C THR A 284 -10.20 8.89 -25.30
N ALA A 285 -9.39 8.23 -26.15
CA ALA A 285 -9.59 6.83 -26.49
C ALA A 285 -9.50 5.92 -25.25
N VAL A 286 -8.59 6.20 -24.33
CA VAL A 286 -8.49 5.48 -23.04
C VAL A 286 -9.75 5.67 -22.20
N VAL A 287 -10.21 6.92 -22.04
CA VAL A 287 -11.41 7.22 -21.24
C VAL A 287 -12.63 6.49 -21.77
N GLN A 288 -12.79 6.43 -23.10
CA GLN A 288 -13.93 5.84 -23.79
C GLN A 288 -13.83 4.32 -23.98
N ASP A 289 -12.71 3.69 -23.63
CA ASP A 289 -12.52 2.26 -23.80
C ASP A 289 -13.31 1.48 -22.73
N GLU A 290 -14.33 0.74 -23.14
CA GLU A 290 -15.21 -0.02 -22.24
C GLU A 290 -14.58 -1.31 -21.68
N THR A 291 -13.36 -1.65 -22.09
CA THR A 291 -12.67 -2.85 -21.62
C THR A 291 -11.96 -2.63 -20.28
N VAL A 292 -11.42 -3.72 -19.71
CA VAL A 292 -10.56 -3.67 -18.51
C VAL A 292 -9.37 -2.74 -18.71
N ALA A 293 -8.77 -2.71 -19.91
CA ALA A 293 -7.66 -1.80 -20.21
C ALA A 293 -8.08 -0.32 -20.07
N GLY A 294 -9.26 0.04 -20.57
CA GLY A 294 -9.84 1.36 -20.36
C GLY A 294 -10.12 1.66 -18.89
N GLY A 295 -10.57 0.67 -18.11
CA GLY A 295 -10.77 0.83 -16.66
C GLY A 295 -9.49 1.12 -15.89
N LEU A 296 -8.40 0.38 -16.19
CA LEU A 296 -7.07 0.64 -15.64
C LEU A 296 -6.53 2.00 -16.09
N GLY A 297 -6.79 2.40 -17.34
CA GLY A 297 -6.40 3.71 -17.84
C GLY A 297 -7.17 4.85 -17.18
N ARG A 298 -8.48 4.72 -16.98
CA ARG A 298 -9.31 5.72 -16.27
C ARG A 298 -8.84 5.94 -14.84
N SER A 299 -8.43 4.90 -14.12
CA SER A 299 -7.91 5.06 -12.75
C SER A 299 -6.61 5.86 -12.72
N VAL A 300 -5.69 5.59 -13.65
CA VAL A 300 -4.47 6.41 -13.80
C VAL A 300 -4.83 7.85 -14.19
N LEU A 301 -5.69 8.08 -15.18
CA LEU A 301 -6.06 9.44 -15.57
C LEU A 301 -6.71 10.23 -14.45
N ALA A 302 -7.61 9.60 -13.69
CA ALA A 302 -8.24 10.22 -12.52
C ALA A 302 -7.21 10.59 -11.43
N SER A 303 -6.18 9.77 -11.25
CA SER A 303 -5.09 10.06 -10.31
C SER A 303 -4.28 11.30 -10.71
N TRP A 304 -4.29 11.68 -11.99
CA TRP A 304 -3.59 12.85 -12.54
C TRP A 304 -4.51 14.03 -12.89
N THR A 305 -5.76 14.03 -12.37
CA THR A 305 -6.77 15.05 -12.71
C THR A 305 -6.28 16.48 -12.54
N ALA A 306 -5.61 16.82 -11.43
CA ALA A 306 -5.12 18.18 -11.19
C ALA A 306 -4.08 18.63 -12.24
N PHE A 307 -3.22 17.71 -12.69
CA PHE A 307 -2.25 17.99 -13.74
C PHE A 307 -2.93 18.20 -15.10
N LEU A 308 -3.88 17.33 -15.46
CA LEU A 308 -4.64 17.42 -16.71
C LEU A 308 -5.49 18.69 -16.77
N PHE A 309 -6.17 19.03 -15.66
CA PHE A 309 -6.95 20.26 -15.55
C PHE A 309 -6.09 21.51 -15.77
N GLY A 310 -4.87 21.51 -15.24
CA GLY A 310 -3.92 22.61 -15.44
C GLY A 310 -3.34 22.71 -16.85
N LEU A 311 -3.47 21.68 -17.68
CA LEU A 311 -3.04 21.68 -19.09
C LEU A 311 -4.18 21.98 -20.07
N ASP A 312 -5.37 21.45 -19.79
CA ASP A 312 -6.55 21.59 -20.63
C ASP A 312 -7.82 21.41 -19.78
N GLU A 313 -8.29 22.54 -19.24
CA GLU A 313 -9.49 22.60 -18.42
C GLU A 313 -10.74 22.13 -19.19
N ALA A 314 -10.90 22.57 -20.45
CA ALA A 314 -12.07 22.22 -21.25
C ALA A 314 -12.16 20.72 -21.49
N TRP A 315 -11.05 20.09 -21.89
CA TRP A 315 -10.99 18.65 -22.09
C TRP A 315 -11.21 17.88 -20.77
N THR A 316 -10.61 18.35 -19.67
CA THR A 316 -10.75 17.67 -18.38
C THR A 316 -12.20 17.72 -17.87
N ARG A 317 -12.88 18.86 -18.03
CA ARG A 317 -14.33 19.01 -17.73
C ARG A 317 -15.20 18.10 -18.58
N GLU A 318 -14.84 17.89 -19.85
CA GLU A 318 -15.62 17.07 -20.77
C GLU A 318 -15.44 15.56 -20.53
N TYR A 319 -14.21 15.10 -20.23
CA TYR A 319 -13.89 13.66 -20.21
C TYR A 319 -13.54 13.08 -18.84
N ILE A 320 -12.95 13.85 -17.92
CA ILE A 320 -12.46 13.32 -16.64
C ILE A 320 -13.42 13.63 -15.49
N ILE A 321 -13.86 14.88 -15.35
CA ILE A 321 -14.77 15.28 -14.26
C ILE A 321 -16.06 14.43 -14.23
N PRO A 322 -16.70 14.10 -15.36
CA PRO A 322 -17.92 13.28 -15.35
C PRO A 322 -17.73 11.86 -14.79
N LEU A 323 -16.51 11.30 -14.85
CA LEU A 323 -16.23 9.96 -14.34
C LEU A 323 -16.48 9.84 -12.83
N PHE A 324 -16.33 10.94 -12.08
CA PHE A 324 -16.58 10.96 -10.63
C PHE A 324 -18.07 10.92 -10.26
N SER A 325 -18.96 11.06 -11.24
CA SER A 325 -20.42 10.99 -11.07
C SER A 325 -21.05 9.93 -11.98
N GLU A 326 -20.25 9.00 -12.51
CA GLU A 326 -20.74 7.98 -13.42
C GLU A 326 -21.78 7.05 -12.78
N GLN A 327 -22.80 6.69 -13.54
CA GLN A 327 -23.85 5.78 -13.08
C GLN A 327 -23.37 4.33 -13.08
N ASP A 328 -22.45 4.00 -13.99
CA ASP A 328 -21.77 2.72 -13.97
C ASP A 328 -20.89 2.60 -12.72
N ARG A 329 -21.14 1.56 -11.92
CA ARG A 329 -20.47 1.36 -10.62
C ARG A 329 -18.97 1.15 -10.80
N GLN A 330 -18.53 0.46 -11.85
CA GLN A 330 -17.12 0.21 -12.07
C GLN A 330 -16.39 1.47 -12.54
N LYS A 331 -16.95 2.24 -13.49
CA LYS A 331 -16.34 3.51 -13.93
C LYS A 331 -16.22 4.52 -12.79
N PHE A 332 -17.25 4.60 -11.96
CA PHE A 332 -17.23 5.41 -10.75
C PHE A 332 -16.11 4.97 -9.80
N ALA A 333 -16.02 3.66 -9.50
CA ALA A 333 -14.97 3.11 -8.64
C ALA A 333 -13.57 3.32 -9.21
N GLN A 334 -13.37 3.16 -10.52
CA GLN A 334 -12.10 3.39 -11.22
C GLN A 334 -11.60 4.82 -11.00
N ALA A 335 -12.47 5.81 -11.21
CA ALA A 335 -12.11 7.22 -11.07
C ALA A 335 -11.77 7.59 -9.62
N TRP A 336 -12.63 7.20 -8.68
CA TRP A 336 -12.42 7.49 -7.27
C TRP A 336 -11.22 6.76 -6.69
N ASP A 337 -10.98 5.49 -7.03
CA ASP A 337 -9.79 4.77 -6.57
C ASP A 337 -8.51 5.47 -7.02
N GLY A 338 -8.42 5.83 -8.30
CA GLY A 338 -7.30 6.59 -8.85
C GLY A 338 -7.05 7.91 -8.11
N PHE A 339 -8.09 8.74 -7.99
CA PHE A 339 -8.00 10.04 -7.36
C PHE A 339 -7.69 9.97 -5.86
N LEU A 340 -8.29 9.02 -5.13
CA LEU A 340 -8.08 8.92 -3.68
C LEU A 340 -6.69 8.40 -3.33
N VAL A 341 -6.06 7.62 -4.21
CA VAL A 341 -4.72 7.07 -3.96
C VAL A 341 -3.62 8.09 -4.28
N TRP A 342 -3.59 8.69 -5.49
CA TRP A 342 -2.52 9.64 -5.88
C TRP A 342 -3.00 11.05 -6.25
N GLY A 343 -4.30 11.29 -6.30
CA GLY A 343 -4.87 12.58 -6.67
C GLY A 343 -4.52 13.70 -5.68
N GLN A 344 -4.72 14.93 -6.14
CA GLN A 344 -4.43 16.14 -5.39
C GLN A 344 -5.57 17.14 -5.56
N LEU A 345 -5.87 17.86 -4.48
CA LEU A 345 -6.78 19.00 -4.53
C LEU A 345 -5.99 20.27 -4.89
N CYS A 346 -6.52 21.03 -5.84
CA CYS A 346 -6.11 22.41 -6.09
C CYS A 346 -7.36 23.30 -6.12
N PRO A 347 -7.24 24.62 -5.89
CA PRO A 347 -8.40 25.50 -5.79
C PRO A 347 -9.35 25.40 -7.00
N ALA A 348 -8.81 25.48 -8.22
CA ALA A 348 -9.62 25.43 -9.44
C ALA A 348 -10.34 24.08 -9.63
N LEU A 349 -9.69 22.96 -9.30
CA LEU A 349 -10.30 21.63 -9.39
C LEU A 349 -11.35 21.39 -8.29
N THR A 350 -11.21 22.06 -7.15
CA THR A 350 -12.11 21.87 -6.01
C THR A 350 -13.53 22.32 -6.34
N GLU A 351 -13.68 23.45 -7.02
CA GLU A 351 -15.00 23.96 -7.44
C GLU A 351 -15.73 22.94 -8.33
N GLU A 352 -14.99 22.23 -9.18
CA GLU A 352 -15.52 21.23 -10.11
C GLU A 352 -15.84 19.89 -9.46
N LEU A 353 -15.02 19.45 -8.50
CA LEU A 353 -15.21 18.16 -7.84
C LEU A 353 -16.15 18.24 -6.63
N LEU A 354 -16.43 19.44 -6.11
CA LEU A 354 -17.29 19.60 -4.94
C LEU A 354 -18.64 18.90 -5.07
N PRO A 355 -19.40 19.04 -6.19
CA PRO A 355 -20.65 18.30 -6.37
C PRO A 355 -20.42 16.78 -6.38
N ALA A 356 -19.37 16.31 -7.06
CA ALA A 356 -19.05 14.88 -7.14
C ALA A 356 -18.72 14.27 -5.76
N PHE A 357 -18.03 15.01 -4.89
CA PHE A 357 -17.81 14.57 -3.50
C PHE A 357 -19.11 14.45 -2.70
N ILE A 358 -20.06 15.35 -2.91
CA ILE A 358 -21.37 15.28 -2.25
C ILE A 358 -22.16 14.07 -2.77
N ASP A 359 -22.23 13.91 -4.10
CA ASP A 359 -22.98 12.84 -4.76
C ASP A 359 -22.38 11.44 -4.52
N ALA A 360 -21.09 11.36 -4.19
CA ALA A 360 -20.42 10.10 -3.86
C ALA A 360 -20.71 9.59 -2.44
N LEU A 361 -21.08 10.46 -1.48
CA LEU A 361 -21.37 10.06 -0.10
C LEU A 361 -22.40 8.92 0.04
N PRO A 362 -23.58 8.94 -0.62
CA PRO A 362 -24.55 7.85 -0.50
C PRO A 362 -24.08 6.52 -1.12
N ARG A 363 -22.97 6.54 -1.87
CA ARG A 363 -22.43 5.37 -2.58
C ARG A 363 -21.22 4.75 -1.90
N LEU A 364 -20.74 5.34 -0.79
CA LEU A 364 -19.49 4.90 -0.15
C LEU A 364 -19.51 3.43 0.28
N ASP A 365 -20.62 2.95 0.87
CA ASP A 365 -20.72 1.54 1.30
C ASP A 365 -20.77 0.57 0.12
N ALA A 366 -21.42 1.00 -0.96
CA ALA A 366 -21.73 0.14 -2.09
C ALA A 366 -20.55 0.05 -3.06
N ASP A 367 -19.87 1.17 -3.31
CA ASP A 367 -18.94 1.32 -4.43
C ASP A 367 -17.50 1.65 -4.02
N LEU A 368 -17.29 2.14 -2.78
CA LEU A 368 -15.99 2.67 -2.33
C LEU A 368 -15.59 2.22 -0.92
N LEU A 369 -16.04 1.04 -0.49
CA LEU A 369 -15.84 0.56 0.89
C LEU A 369 -14.35 0.59 1.30
N ASP A 370 -13.47 0.04 0.46
CA ASP A 370 -12.02 -0.03 0.70
C ASP A 370 -11.31 1.34 0.64
N ARG A 371 -12.00 2.36 0.14
CA ARG A 371 -11.49 3.74 0.01
C ARG A 371 -12.24 4.73 0.87
N ARG A 372 -13.21 4.29 1.67
CA ARG A 372 -14.07 5.16 2.49
C ARG A 372 -13.26 6.06 3.42
N ILE A 373 -12.30 5.50 4.16
CA ILE A 373 -11.44 6.28 5.07
C ILE A 373 -10.70 7.38 4.29
N ARG A 374 -10.13 7.02 3.14
CA ARG A 374 -9.39 7.95 2.29
C ARG A 374 -10.31 9.03 1.69
N PHE A 375 -11.52 8.66 1.31
CA PHE A 375 -12.55 9.58 0.86
C PHE A 375 -12.87 10.62 1.95
N ILE A 376 -13.12 10.17 3.18
CA ILE A 376 -13.40 11.08 4.31
C ILE A 376 -12.20 11.99 4.62
N GLN A 377 -10.96 11.52 4.43
CA GLN A 377 -9.78 12.38 4.54
C GLN A 377 -9.79 13.52 3.52
N PHE A 378 -10.06 13.23 2.25
CA PHE A 378 -10.20 14.25 1.20
C PHE A 378 -11.40 15.16 1.43
N PHE A 379 -12.55 14.60 1.83
CA PHE A 379 -13.75 15.35 2.16
C PHE A 379 -13.49 16.35 3.30
N THR A 380 -12.73 15.93 4.32
CA THR A 380 -12.31 16.82 5.40
C THR A 380 -11.35 17.90 4.89
N ALA A 381 -10.41 17.53 4.01
CA ALA A 381 -9.48 18.50 3.41
C ALA A 381 -10.22 19.58 2.61
N LEU A 382 -11.29 19.22 1.88
CA LEU A 382 -12.18 20.18 1.21
C LEU A 382 -12.76 21.18 2.22
N ALA A 383 -13.42 20.68 3.27
CA ALA A 383 -14.05 21.51 4.29
C ALA A 383 -13.07 22.44 5.02
N VAL A 384 -11.84 21.97 5.24
CA VAL A 384 -10.82 22.68 6.02
C VAL A 384 -10.04 23.68 5.17
N PHE A 385 -9.66 23.34 3.94
CA PHE A 385 -8.73 24.15 3.15
C PHE A 385 -9.35 24.85 1.95
N HIS A 386 -10.46 24.34 1.41
CA HIS A 386 -10.96 24.76 0.10
C HIS A 386 -12.40 25.28 0.09
N THR A 387 -13.14 25.11 1.18
CA THR A 387 -14.50 25.65 1.31
C THR A 387 -14.53 26.79 2.32
N ASP A 388 -15.13 27.92 1.94
CA ASP A 388 -15.29 29.06 2.84
C ASP A 388 -16.23 28.73 4.01
N ASP A 389 -17.37 28.10 3.72
CA ASP A 389 -18.32 27.68 4.74
C ASP A 389 -18.85 26.26 4.45
N PRO A 390 -18.21 25.21 4.99
CA PRO A 390 -18.64 23.83 4.77
C PRO A 390 -19.98 23.51 5.44
N THR A 391 -20.46 24.35 6.37
CA THR A 391 -21.72 24.11 7.10
C THR A 391 -22.96 24.24 6.22
N GLN A 392 -22.83 24.79 5.01
CA GLN A 392 -23.95 24.99 4.09
C GLN A 392 -24.26 23.78 3.21
N GLN A 393 -23.25 23.03 2.77
CA GLN A 393 -23.41 21.94 1.79
C GLN A 393 -22.70 20.66 2.25
N LEU A 394 -21.38 20.73 2.49
CA LEU A 394 -20.57 19.57 2.83
C LEU A 394 -21.01 18.89 4.13
N LEU A 395 -21.15 19.65 5.22
CA LEU A 395 -21.53 19.04 6.50
C LEU A 395 -22.97 18.51 6.48
N PRO A 396 -23.98 19.24 5.98
CA PRO A 396 -25.31 18.67 5.81
C PRO A 396 -25.30 17.34 5.05
N ALA A 397 -24.59 17.26 3.92
CA ALA A 397 -24.48 16.03 3.13
C ALA A 397 -23.80 14.89 3.91
N LEU A 398 -22.71 15.17 4.64
CA LEU A 398 -22.04 14.18 5.48
C LEU A 398 -22.96 13.64 6.58
N PHE A 399 -23.81 14.48 7.16
CA PHE A 399 -24.73 14.05 8.22
C PHE A 399 -25.97 13.33 7.66
N GLU A 400 -26.40 13.65 6.45
CA GLU A 400 -27.52 13.01 5.77
C GLU A 400 -27.16 11.61 5.24
N HIS A 401 -25.99 11.48 4.62
CA HIS A 401 -25.60 10.26 3.92
C HIS A 401 -24.45 9.48 4.59
N GLY A 402 -23.63 10.14 5.40
CA GLY A 402 -22.49 9.52 6.07
C GLY A 402 -22.89 8.71 7.31
N THR A 403 -22.13 7.65 7.57
CA THR A 403 -22.32 6.81 8.75
C THR A 403 -21.75 7.48 10.00
N LEU A 404 -21.99 6.88 11.17
CA LEU A 404 -21.33 7.35 12.40
C LEU A 404 -19.80 7.26 12.28
N GLU A 405 -19.27 6.21 11.65
CA GLU A 405 -17.83 6.05 11.46
C GLU A 405 -17.24 7.16 10.60
N ASP A 406 -17.95 7.62 9.57
CA ASP A 406 -17.51 8.76 8.75
C ASP A 406 -17.43 10.04 9.55
N ARG A 407 -18.43 10.30 10.40
CA ARG A 407 -18.43 11.50 11.26
C ARG A 407 -17.30 11.46 12.27
N ILE A 408 -17.02 10.29 12.84
CA ILE A 408 -15.86 10.07 13.71
C ILE A 408 -14.56 10.29 12.92
N GLY A 409 -14.44 9.72 11.72
CA GLY A 409 -13.28 9.88 10.84
C GLY A 409 -13.05 11.34 10.44
N PHE A 410 -14.11 12.07 10.12
CA PHE A 410 -14.10 13.50 9.84
C PHE A 410 -13.59 14.31 11.04
N ALA A 411 -14.13 14.04 12.24
CA ALA A 411 -13.68 14.72 13.45
C ALA A 411 -12.22 14.41 13.80
N THR A 412 -11.80 13.15 13.67
CA THR A 412 -10.40 12.74 13.84
C THR A 412 -9.50 13.48 12.85
N GLN A 413 -9.89 13.56 11.58
CA GLN A 413 -9.08 14.18 10.54
C GLN A 413 -8.95 15.70 10.72
N ILE A 414 -9.99 16.38 11.23
CA ILE A 414 -9.87 17.79 11.67
C ILE A 414 -8.77 17.93 12.72
N GLY A 415 -8.77 17.05 13.73
CA GLY A 415 -7.75 17.04 14.78
C GLY A 415 -6.34 16.86 14.22
N PHE A 416 -6.16 15.91 13.30
CA PHE A 416 -4.90 15.72 12.58
C PHE A 416 -4.47 16.97 11.82
N PHE A 417 -5.35 17.62 11.06
CA PHE A 417 -4.98 18.83 10.35
C PHE A 417 -4.62 19.99 11.29
N LEU A 418 -5.37 20.16 12.39
CA LEU A 418 -5.05 21.15 13.40
C LEU A 418 -3.66 20.92 14.03
N SER A 419 -3.22 19.67 14.19
CA SER A 419 -1.89 19.37 14.74
C SER A 419 -0.76 19.80 13.80
N GLN A 420 -0.99 19.75 12.48
CA GLN A 420 0.00 20.11 11.44
C GLN A 420 -0.03 21.59 11.02
N MET A 421 -1.10 22.33 11.32
CA MET A 421 -1.26 23.72 10.89
C MET A 421 -0.37 24.71 11.65
N GLN A 422 -0.03 25.82 10.99
CA GLN A 422 0.56 27.00 11.62
C GLN A 422 -0.49 27.80 12.40
N ALA A 423 -0.07 28.52 13.44
CA ALA A 423 -0.96 29.21 14.39
C ALA A 423 -2.01 30.12 13.70
N ASP A 424 -1.59 30.98 12.76
CA ASP A 424 -2.51 31.88 12.04
C ASP A 424 -3.57 31.13 11.24
N THR A 425 -3.22 29.98 10.67
CA THR A 425 -4.16 29.15 9.89
C THR A 425 -5.18 28.49 10.81
N LYS A 426 -4.77 28.04 12.01
CA LYS A 426 -5.72 27.49 13.01
C LYS A 426 -6.72 28.55 13.46
N GLN A 427 -6.24 29.76 13.74
CA GLN A 427 -7.08 30.88 14.14
C GLN A 427 -8.09 31.25 13.04
N ARG A 428 -7.63 31.36 11.78
CA ARG A 428 -8.54 31.59 10.63
C ARG A 428 -9.59 30.50 10.49
N LEU A 429 -9.22 29.22 10.64
CA LEU A 429 -10.18 28.12 10.58
C LEU A 429 -11.22 28.20 11.69
N TRP A 430 -10.77 28.49 12.91
CA TRP A 430 -11.62 28.69 14.08
C TRP A 430 -12.67 29.78 13.85
N ASP A 431 -12.20 30.97 13.44
CA ASP A 431 -13.04 32.14 13.24
C ASP A 431 -14.00 31.98 12.05
N ARG A 432 -13.55 31.28 11.00
CA ARG A 432 -14.34 31.10 9.78
C ARG A 432 -15.56 30.22 9.99
N TRP A 433 -15.39 29.04 10.60
CA TRP A 433 -16.53 28.13 10.79
C TRP A 433 -16.42 27.15 11.96
N LEU A 434 -15.21 26.72 12.38
CA LEU A 434 -15.06 25.61 13.33
C LEU A 434 -15.67 25.92 14.70
N HIS A 435 -15.55 27.18 15.17
CA HIS A 435 -16.19 27.64 16.39
C HIS A 435 -17.71 27.48 16.34
N ARG A 436 -18.35 28.00 15.27
CA ARG A 436 -19.79 27.91 15.06
C ARG A 436 -20.24 26.46 14.94
N TYR A 437 -19.51 25.65 14.18
CA TYR A 437 -19.78 24.23 14.06
C TYR A 437 -19.82 23.53 15.42
N TRP A 438 -18.80 23.73 16.28
CA TRP A 438 -18.80 23.12 17.61
C TRP A 438 -20.00 23.61 18.45
N GLN A 439 -20.32 24.90 18.41
CA GLN A 439 -21.51 25.44 19.08
C GLN A 439 -22.81 24.76 18.62
N ASP A 440 -22.97 24.58 17.30
CA ASP A 440 -24.14 23.94 16.69
C ASP A 440 -24.22 22.46 17.08
N ARG A 441 -23.09 21.73 17.08
CA ARG A 441 -23.03 20.33 17.54
C ARG A 441 -23.53 20.17 18.98
N LEU A 442 -23.19 21.10 19.88
CA LEU A 442 -23.68 21.11 21.27
C LEU A 442 -25.19 21.35 21.37
N GLN A 443 -25.79 21.96 20.35
CA GLN A 443 -27.24 22.16 20.23
C GLN A 443 -27.92 21.05 19.42
N SER A 444 -27.22 19.92 19.19
CA SER A 444 -27.69 18.80 18.38
C SER A 444 -27.99 19.17 16.93
N VAL A 445 -27.28 20.16 16.39
CA VAL A 445 -27.37 20.55 14.97
C VAL A 445 -26.13 20.02 14.23
N PRO A 446 -26.28 19.35 13.07
CA PRO A 446 -27.54 18.95 12.44
C PRO A 446 -28.17 17.70 13.08
N ALA A 447 -27.44 16.94 13.90
CA ALA A 447 -27.92 15.74 14.61
C ALA A 447 -27.43 15.71 16.07
N PRO A 448 -27.90 14.81 16.95
CA PRO A 448 -27.31 14.67 18.28
C PRO A 448 -25.81 14.40 18.24
N LEU A 449 -25.05 15.07 19.12
CA LEU A 449 -23.62 14.81 19.30
C LEU A 449 -23.44 13.55 20.14
N VAL A 450 -22.92 12.50 19.52
CA VAL A 450 -22.66 11.22 20.19
C VAL A 450 -21.30 11.21 20.88
N GLU A 451 -21.17 10.38 21.91
CA GLU A 451 -19.98 10.35 22.77
C GLU A 451 -18.69 10.09 21.98
N ALA A 452 -18.70 9.14 21.04
CA ALA A 452 -17.52 8.81 20.23
C ALA A 452 -17.03 9.99 19.37
N GLU A 453 -17.96 10.75 18.78
CA GLU A 453 -17.66 11.97 18.01
C GLU A 453 -17.12 13.07 18.96
N ALA A 454 -17.78 13.28 20.10
CA ALA A 454 -17.37 14.26 21.10
C ALA A 454 -15.96 14.01 21.64
N LYS A 455 -15.56 12.73 21.82
CA LYS A 455 -14.20 12.36 22.22
C LYS A 455 -13.17 12.82 21.20
N ARG A 456 -13.43 12.64 19.90
CA ARG A 456 -12.51 13.12 18.85
C ARG A 456 -12.45 14.64 18.79
N MET A 457 -13.58 15.34 19.00
CA MET A 457 -13.58 16.80 19.08
C MET A 457 -12.80 17.32 20.30
N LEU A 458 -12.82 16.60 21.42
CA LEU A 458 -12.05 16.96 22.62
C LEU A 458 -10.54 16.97 22.36
N GLU A 459 -10.05 16.08 21.49
CA GLU A 459 -8.63 16.01 21.11
C GLU A 459 -8.15 17.28 20.39
N TRP A 460 -9.05 18.02 19.75
CA TRP A 460 -8.70 19.26 19.06
C TRP A 460 -8.11 20.31 20.02
N LEU A 461 -8.49 20.27 21.31
CA LEU A 461 -8.08 21.24 22.32
C LEU A 461 -6.55 21.37 22.42
N ALA A 462 -5.80 20.27 22.33
CA ALA A 462 -4.34 20.30 22.38
C ALA A 462 -3.70 21.16 21.28
N HIS A 463 -4.45 21.46 20.22
CA HIS A 463 -3.95 22.15 19.04
C HIS A 463 -4.58 23.53 18.80
N MET A 464 -5.43 24.03 19.71
CA MET A 464 -6.21 25.26 19.48
C MET A 464 -5.45 26.59 19.58
N GLY A 465 -4.21 26.61 20.06
CA GLY A 465 -3.43 27.85 20.17
C GLY A 465 -4.17 28.91 21.02
N GLU A 466 -4.34 30.12 20.48
CA GLU A 466 -5.06 31.22 21.17
C GLU A 466 -6.55 30.91 21.42
N ALA A 467 -7.17 30.06 20.60
CA ALA A 467 -8.58 29.70 20.75
C ALA A 467 -8.82 28.71 21.92
N PHE A 468 -7.76 28.20 22.54
CA PHE A 468 -7.83 27.17 23.59
C PHE A 468 -8.80 27.51 24.73
N PRO A 469 -8.80 28.72 25.34
CA PRO A 469 -9.71 29.02 26.44
C PRO A 469 -11.18 28.97 26.05
N ILE A 470 -11.52 29.46 24.85
CA ILE A 470 -12.90 29.47 24.34
C ILE A 470 -13.32 28.05 23.97
N ALA A 471 -12.43 27.28 23.34
CA ALA A 471 -12.69 25.88 22.99
C ALA A 471 -12.93 25.02 24.25
N VAL A 472 -12.16 25.24 25.33
CA VAL A 472 -12.41 24.58 26.62
C VAL A 472 -13.79 24.94 27.19
N GLN A 473 -14.21 26.20 27.10
CA GLN A 473 -15.56 26.59 27.53
C GLN A 473 -16.66 25.87 26.74
N LEU A 474 -16.45 25.63 25.45
CA LEU A 474 -17.37 24.83 24.65
C LEU A 474 -17.36 23.36 25.08
N ALA A 475 -16.18 22.76 25.26
CA ALA A 475 -16.05 21.38 25.69
C ALA A 475 -16.75 21.13 27.05
N THR A 476 -16.56 22.02 28.02
CA THR A 476 -17.13 21.88 29.37
C THR A 476 -18.64 22.10 29.45
N ARG A 477 -19.28 22.64 28.40
CA ARG A 477 -20.75 22.70 28.28
C ARG A 477 -21.37 21.38 27.84
N GLY A 478 -20.58 20.47 27.27
CA GLY A 478 -21.02 19.13 26.90
C GLY A 478 -21.22 18.21 28.10
N ALA A 479 -21.64 16.97 27.82
CA ALA A 479 -21.68 15.92 28.84
C ALA A 479 -20.25 15.46 29.19
N PRO A 480 -19.95 15.14 30.46
CA PRO A 480 -18.67 14.50 30.82
C PRO A 480 -18.44 13.22 30.01
N LEU A 481 -17.22 13.06 29.49
CA LEU A 481 -16.86 11.96 28.58
C LEU A 481 -15.95 10.96 29.28
N ALA A 482 -16.11 9.67 28.98
CA ALA A 482 -15.12 8.67 29.36
C ALA A 482 -13.89 8.79 28.46
N LEU A 483 -12.74 9.16 29.04
CA LEU A 483 -11.49 9.32 28.30
C LEU A 483 -10.82 7.96 28.13
N GLU A 484 -10.95 7.36 26.96
CA GLU A 484 -10.29 6.11 26.60
C GLU A 484 -9.55 6.33 25.28
N HIS A 485 -8.32 5.82 25.15
CA HIS A 485 -7.52 5.90 23.93
C HIS A 485 -7.46 7.34 23.35
N SER A 486 -7.03 8.28 24.19
CA SER A 486 -6.87 9.69 23.83
C SER A 486 -5.45 10.19 24.06
N HIS A 487 -4.96 11.01 23.14
CA HIS A 487 -3.63 11.65 23.24
C HIS A 487 -3.68 13.04 23.90
N LEU A 488 -4.88 13.58 24.17
CA LEU A 488 -5.06 14.95 24.67
C LEU A 488 -4.19 15.29 25.89
N LEU A 489 -4.24 14.44 26.93
CA LEU A 489 -3.50 14.69 28.16
C LEU A 489 -1.98 14.55 27.94
N HIS A 490 -1.58 13.61 27.11
CA HIS A 490 -0.18 13.43 26.74
C HIS A 490 0.37 14.66 25.99
N GLU A 491 -0.39 15.19 25.03
CA GLU A 491 0.01 16.37 24.26
C GLU A 491 0.00 17.66 25.10
N LEU A 492 -0.98 17.81 26.00
CA LEU A 492 -1.05 18.96 26.90
C LEU A 492 0.08 18.96 27.94
N ARG A 493 0.56 17.77 28.35
CA ARG A 493 1.59 17.60 29.38
C ARG A 493 2.78 18.52 29.19
N ASP A 494 3.26 18.66 27.96
CA ASP A 494 4.44 19.46 27.62
C ASP A 494 4.10 20.76 26.87
N SER A 495 2.82 20.99 26.58
CA SER A 495 2.34 22.17 25.86
C SER A 495 2.47 23.47 26.68
N ASP A 496 2.76 24.59 26.02
CA ASP A 496 2.74 25.94 26.59
C ASP A 496 1.32 26.44 26.91
N LEU A 497 0.28 25.82 26.31
CA LEU A 497 -1.13 26.13 26.58
C LEU A 497 -1.46 26.00 28.08
N VAL A 498 -0.86 25.02 28.76
CA VAL A 498 -1.06 24.77 30.19
C VAL A 498 -0.67 25.98 31.03
N THR A 499 0.51 26.56 30.78
CA THR A 499 1.06 27.67 31.58
C THR A 499 0.50 29.02 31.15
N ARG A 500 0.13 29.18 29.88
CA ARG A 500 -0.48 30.40 29.34
C ARG A 500 -1.94 30.55 29.74
N PHE A 501 -2.70 29.46 29.74
CA PHE A 501 -4.14 29.45 29.96
C PHE A 501 -4.54 28.61 31.18
N GLN A 502 -3.87 28.84 32.32
CA GLN A 502 -3.99 28.00 33.52
C GLN A 502 -5.43 27.79 34.00
N LYS A 503 -6.26 28.85 33.99
CA LYS A 503 -7.67 28.74 34.41
C LYS A 503 -8.48 27.83 33.50
N ALA A 504 -8.30 27.94 32.18
CA ALA A 504 -8.96 27.06 31.22
C ALA A 504 -8.47 25.62 31.39
N THR A 505 -7.16 25.41 31.55
CA THR A 505 -6.60 24.08 31.82
C THR A 505 -7.17 23.44 33.08
N ALA A 506 -7.30 24.20 34.17
CA ALA A 506 -7.93 23.71 35.40
C ALA A 506 -9.39 23.30 35.19
N GLN A 507 -10.17 24.11 34.46
CA GLN A 507 -11.56 23.79 34.12
C GLN A 507 -11.66 22.52 33.26
N LEU A 508 -10.75 22.36 32.29
CA LEU A 508 -10.66 21.16 31.46
C LEU A 508 -10.36 19.92 32.32
N LEU A 509 -9.37 19.99 33.21
CA LEU A 509 -9.04 18.87 34.10
C LEU A 509 -10.20 18.51 35.03
N ILE A 510 -10.91 19.50 35.59
CA ILE A 510 -12.11 19.26 36.41
C ILE A 510 -13.19 18.54 35.61
N PHE A 511 -13.44 19.00 34.37
CA PHE A 511 -14.41 18.38 33.47
C PHE A 511 -14.03 16.93 33.12
N ILE A 512 -12.76 16.70 32.82
CA ILE A 512 -12.21 15.36 32.57
C ILE A 512 -12.41 14.45 33.78
N CYS A 513 -12.10 14.92 35.00
CA CYS A 513 -12.30 14.17 36.25
C CYS A 513 -13.77 13.85 36.54
N ALA A 514 -14.71 14.65 36.03
CA ALA A 514 -16.14 14.38 36.18
C ALA A 514 -16.61 13.24 35.27
N GLY A 515 -15.84 12.91 34.23
CA GLY A 515 -16.00 11.70 33.42
C GLY A 515 -15.28 10.49 34.02
N ASN A 516 -15.30 9.38 33.30
CA ASN A 516 -14.49 8.21 33.66
C ASN A 516 -13.06 8.38 33.12
N VAL A 517 -12.08 8.45 34.02
CA VAL A 517 -10.66 8.60 33.66
C VAL A 517 -9.90 7.35 34.09
N PRO A 518 -9.36 6.56 33.14
CA PRO A 518 -8.48 5.45 33.44
C PRO A 518 -7.22 5.88 34.20
N HIS A 519 -6.77 5.02 35.11
CA HIS A 519 -5.64 5.32 35.99
C HIS A 519 -4.33 5.65 35.25
N TYR A 520 -4.13 5.09 34.06
CA TYR A 520 -2.93 5.35 33.26
C TYR A 520 -2.81 6.83 32.80
N PHE A 521 -3.89 7.61 32.81
CA PHE A 521 -3.84 9.05 32.55
C PHE A 521 -3.48 9.90 33.77
N CYS A 522 -3.52 9.32 34.99
CA CYS A 522 -3.28 10.09 36.20
C CYS A 522 -1.86 10.70 36.23
N GLN A 523 -0.86 10.02 35.66
CA GLN A 523 0.50 10.57 35.59
C GLN A 523 0.54 11.87 34.78
N ASP A 524 -0.03 11.88 33.58
CA ASP A 524 -0.05 13.07 32.74
C ASP A 524 -0.88 14.19 33.39
N MET A 525 -2.02 13.86 34.01
CA MET A 525 -2.82 14.84 34.76
C MET A 525 -2.08 15.46 35.93
N GLN A 526 -1.29 14.68 36.68
CA GLN A 526 -0.47 15.19 37.77
C GLN A 526 0.61 16.15 37.25
N VAL A 527 1.27 15.79 36.14
CA VAL A 527 2.26 16.67 35.51
C VAL A 527 1.60 17.98 35.07
N ILE A 528 0.45 17.92 34.39
CA ILE A 528 -0.28 19.13 33.97
C ILE A 528 -0.67 19.97 35.19
N ALA A 529 -1.27 19.36 36.21
CA ALA A 529 -1.73 20.06 37.42
C ALA A 529 -0.57 20.71 38.18
N SER A 530 0.62 20.08 38.21
CA SER A 530 1.81 20.63 38.87
C SER A 530 2.33 21.92 38.23
N ARG A 531 1.99 22.15 36.95
CA ARG A 531 2.35 23.36 36.19
C ARG A 531 1.36 24.50 36.40
N LEU A 532 0.26 24.29 37.15
CA LEU A 532 -0.75 25.31 37.45
C LEU A 532 -0.45 25.97 38.80
N THR A 533 -0.39 27.30 38.82
CA THR A 533 -0.06 28.08 40.02
C THR A 533 -1.32 28.52 40.77
N ALA A 534 -1.33 28.35 42.09
CA ALA A 534 -2.47 28.69 42.95
C ALA A 534 -2.85 30.18 42.85
N ASP A 535 -1.86 31.07 42.78
CA ASP A 535 -2.06 32.52 42.65
C ASP A 535 -2.84 32.91 41.40
N VAL A 536 -2.61 32.22 40.27
CA VAL A 536 -3.30 32.50 39.00
C VAL A 536 -4.70 31.89 38.98
N LEU A 537 -4.87 30.70 39.56
CA LEU A 537 -6.17 30.02 39.59
C LEU A 537 -7.18 30.69 40.53
N GLY A 538 -6.70 31.20 41.67
CA GLY A 538 -7.53 31.61 42.80
C GLY A 538 -7.98 30.41 43.64
N ASP A 539 -8.27 30.67 44.92
CA ASP A 539 -8.48 29.63 45.94
C ASP A 539 -9.62 28.66 45.63
N GLU A 540 -10.72 29.16 45.05
CA GLU A 540 -11.91 28.36 44.76
C GLU A 540 -11.67 27.35 43.62
N LEU A 541 -11.08 27.81 42.52
CA LEU A 541 -10.79 26.96 41.36
C LEU A 541 -9.68 25.96 41.68
N HIS A 542 -8.66 26.39 42.43
CA HIS A 542 -7.58 25.51 42.88
C HIS A 542 -8.12 24.39 43.80
N ARG A 543 -9.01 24.73 44.74
CA ARG A 543 -9.67 23.73 45.61
C ARG A 543 -10.51 22.75 44.80
N SER A 544 -11.33 23.26 43.88
CA SER A 544 -12.20 22.44 43.02
C SER A 544 -11.40 21.44 42.18
N LEU A 545 -10.26 21.88 41.62
CA LEU A 545 -9.35 21.00 40.89
C LEU A 545 -8.80 19.88 41.77
N ARG A 546 -8.32 20.19 42.97
CA ARG A 546 -7.81 19.18 43.91
C ARG A 546 -8.86 18.17 44.29
N GLU A 547 -10.08 18.61 44.59
CA GLU A 547 -11.20 17.72 44.90
C GLU A 547 -11.58 16.81 43.73
N ALA A 548 -11.60 17.35 42.51
CA ALA A 548 -11.91 16.58 41.31
C ALA A 548 -10.86 15.49 41.05
N MET A 549 -9.57 15.86 41.11
CA MET A 549 -8.47 14.89 40.97
C MET A 549 -8.48 13.83 42.08
N ALA A 550 -8.91 14.20 43.29
CA ALA A 550 -9.09 13.26 44.40
C ALA A 550 -10.13 12.19 44.11
N ARG A 551 -11.30 12.62 43.63
CA ARG A 551 -12.40 11.71 43.28
C ARG A 551 -12.04 10.79 42.12
N ALA A 552 -11.25 11.28 41.16
CA ALA A 552 -10.75 10.50 40.03
C ALA A 552 -9.58 9.55 40.40
N GLY A 553 -9.07 9.59 41.64
CA GLY A 553 -7.95 8.75 42.07
C GLY A 553 -6.60 9.17 41.48
N CYS A 554 -6.47 10.41 41.02
CA CYS A 554 -5.27 10.94 40.35
C CYS A 554 -4.47 11.93 41.22
N ILE A 555 -4.65 11.96 42.55
CA ILE A 555 -3.82 12.80 43.42
C ILE A 555 -2.36 12.33 43.40
N SER A 556 -1.44 13.29 43.23
CA SER A 556 -0.04 13.11 43.57
C SER A 556 0.08 12.82 45.06
N SER A 557 0.58 11.64 45.44
CA SER A 557 1.10 11.42 46.79
C SER A 557 2.30 12.34 46.99
N ALA A 558 2.04 13.56 47.43
CA ALA A 558 3.06 14.46 47.95
C ALA A 558 3.45 14.01 49.36
#